data_AF-A0A7C1BCB5-F1
#
_entry.id   AF-A0A7C1BCB5-F1
#
_cell.length_a   1.000
_cell.length_b   1.000
_cell.length_c   1.000
_cell.angle_alpha   90.00
_cell.angle_beta   90.00
_cell.angle_gamma   90.00
#
_symmetry.space_group_name_H-M   'P 1'
#
loop_
_entity.id
_entity.type
_entity.pdbx_description
1 polymer ?
#
loop_
_entity_poly.entity_id
_entity_poly.type
_entity_poly.pdbx_seq_one_letter_code
_entity_poly.pdbx_strand_id
1 'polypeptide(L)' 'MIKGLYEAASGLLSEARAHEIRANNLANINTVGFKKDTPFFRL' A
#
# COMPACT_ATOMS: atom_id res chain seq x y z
N MET A 1 -5.69 13.40 22.26
CA MET A 1 -6.62 13.33 21.12
C MET A 1 -5.92 13.52 19.77
N ILE A 2 -5.12 14.57 19.55
CA ILE A 2 -4.43 14.81 18.26
C ILE A 2 -3.47 13.67 17.87
N LYS A 3 -2.68 13.15 18.82
CA LYS A 3 -1.75 12.03 18.56
C LYS A 3 -2.45 10.78 18.04
N GLY A 4 -3.57 10.36 18.64
CA GLY A 4 -4.31 9.18 18.18
C GLY A 4 -4.95 9.37 16.80
N LEU A 5 -5.41 10.58 16.47
CA LEU A 5 -5.89 10.90 15.12
C LEU A 5 -4.75 10.86 14.09
N TYR A 6 -3.57 11.36 14.47
CA TYR A 6 -2.39 11.32 13.62
C TYR A 6 -1.90 9.89 13.37
N GLU A 7 -1.89 9.04 14.40
CA GLU A 7 -1.54 7.62 14.29
C GLU A 7 -2.54 6.87 13.40
N ALA A 8 -3.85 7.10 13.59
CA ALA A 8 -4.89 6.50 12.76
C ALA A 8 -4.81 6.97 11.29
N ALA A 9 -4.60 8.26 11.05
CA ALA A 9 -4.43 8.81 9.70
C ALA A 9 -3.16 8.27 9.02
N SER A 10 -2.06 8.13 9.76
CA SER A 10 -0.81 7.56 9.25
C SER A 10 -0.99 6.10 8.87
N GLY A 11 -1.66 5.30 9.71
CA GLY A 11 -2.00 3.91 9.41
C GLY A 11 -2.91 3.77 8.19
N LEU A 12 -3.94 4.63 8.10
CA LEU A 12 -4.84 4.65 6.95
C LEU A 12 -4.12 5.00 5.64
N LEU A 13 -3.22 5.99 5.68
CA LEU A 13 -2.43 6.36 4.51
C LEU A 13 -1.51 5.22 4.06
N SER A 14 -0.90 4.50 5.01
CA SER A 14 -0.07 3.35 4.68
C SER A 14 -0.88 2.22 4.04
N GLU A 15 -2.07 1.91 4.55
CA GLU A 15 -2.94 0.89 3.94
C GLU A 15 -3.44 1.31 2.56
N ALA A 16 -3.81 2.58 2.37
CA ALA A 16 -4.23 3.11 1.07
C ALA A 16 -3.15 2.87 0.00
N ARG A 17 -1.88 3.17 0.31
CA ARG A 17 -0.74 2.90 -0.61
C ARG A 17 -0.56 1.42 -0.89
N ALA A 18 -0.71 0.56 0.13
CA ALA A 18 -0.62 -0.88 -0.08
C ALA A 18 -1.77 -1.42 -0.94
N HIS A 19 -2.96 -0.84 -0.85
CA HIS A 19 -4.07 -1.14 -1.76
C HIS A 19 -3.76 -0.76 -3.21
N GLU A 20 -3.19 0.42 -3.45
CA GLU A 20 -2.77 0.84 -4.79
C GLU A 20 -1.71 -0.10 -5.40
N ILE A 21 -0.71 -0.49 -4.62
CA ILE A 21 0.33 -1.45 -5.06
C ILE A 21 -0.30 -2.80 -5.41
N ARG A 22 -1.19 -3.32 -4.56
CA ARG A 22 -1.91 -4.58 -4.82
C ARG A 22 -2.78 -4.49 -6.08
N ALA A 23 -3.47 -3.37 -6.29
CA ALA A 23 -4.28 -3.13 -7.48
C ALA A 23 -3.44 -3.11 -8.76
N ASN A 24 -2.29 -2.44 -8.73
CA ASN A 24 -1.35 -2.41 -9.86
C ASN A 24 -0.83 -3.81 -10.21
N ASN A 25 -0.39 -4.57 -9.19
CA ASN A 25 0.05 -5.94 -9.39
C ASN A 25 -1.04 -6.83 -10.01
N LEU A 26 -2.28 -6.67 -9.57
CA LEU A 26 -3.41 -7.42 -10.10
C LEU A 26 -3.69 -7.04 -11.56
N ALA A 27 -3.67 -5.75 -11.87
CA ALA A 27 -3.88 -5.25 -13.23
C ALA A 27 -2.83 -5.77 -14.22
N ASN A 28 -1.59 -5.96 -13.76
CA ASN A 28 -0.46 -6.37 -14.60
C ASN A 28 -0.14 -7.88 -14.56
N ILE A 29 -1.05 -8.72 -14.07
CA ILE A 29 -0.79 -10.17 -13.89
C ILE A 29 -0.42 -10.90 -15.19
N ASN A 30 -0.95 -10.48 -16.33
CA ASN A 30 -0.70 -11.09 -17.64
C ASN A 30 0.34 -10.33 -18.48
N THR A 31 0.97 -9.29 -17.92
CA THR A 31 1.97 -8.49 -18.63
C THR A 31 3.30 -9.22 -18.61
N VAL A 32 3.78 -9.65 -19.79
CA VAL A 32 5.05 -10.38 -19.92
C VAL A 32 6.20 -9.51 -19.42
N GLY A 33 7.00 -10.05 -18.49
CA GLY A 33 8.16 -9.36 -17.91
C GLY A 33 7.85 -8.38 -16.77
N PHE A 34 6.59 -8.29 -16.31
CA PHE A 34 6.22 -7.45 -15.18
C PHE A 34 6.81 -7.98 -13.86
N LYS A 35 7.39 -7.06 -13.06
CA LYS A 35 7.92 -7.36 -11.73
C LYS A 35 6.97 -6.80 -10.69
N LYS A 36 6.38 -7.68 -9.88
CA LYS A 36 5.46 -7.28 -8.81
C LYS A 36 6.17 -6.50 -7.71
N ASP A 37 5.46 -5.52 -7.15
CA ASP A 37 5.91 -4.77 -5.99
C ASP A 37 5.25 -5.29 -4.70
N THR A 38 5.96 -5.24 -3.57
CA THR A 38 5.41 -5.67 -2.27
C THR A 38 5.46 -4.52 -1.27
N PRO A 39 4.30 -4.12 -0.69
CA PRO A 39 4.30 -3.08 0.33
C PRO A 39 5.08 -3.57 1.56
N PHE A 40 5.98 -2.72 2.07
CA PHE A 40 6.73 -2.95 3.29
C PHE A 40 6.42 -1.84 4.29
N PHE A 41 5.92 -2.22 5.46
CA PHE A 41 5.66 -1.30 6.55
C PHE A 41 6.75 -1.45 7.61
N ARG A 42 7.26 -0.33 8.12
CA ARG A 42 8.20 -0.29 9.24
C ARG A 42 7.50 0.33 10.44
N LEU A 43 7.63 -0.33 11.58
CA LEU A 43 7.19 0.16 12.90
C LEU A 43 8.12 1.26 13.42
#